data_AF-A0A523C171-F1
#
_entry.id   AF-A0A523C171-F1
#
_cell.length_a   1.000
_cell.length_b   1.000
_cell.length_c   1.000
_cell.angle_alpha   90.00
_cell.angle_beta   90.00
_cell.angle_gamma   90.00
#
_symmetry.space_group_name_H-M   'P 1'
#
loop_
_entity.id
_entity.type
_entity.pdbx_description
1 polymer ?
#
loop_
_entity_poly.entity_id
_entity_poly.type
_entity_poly.pdbx_seq_one_letter_code
_entity_poly.pdbx_strand_id
1 'polypeptide(L)'
;MLWEKILAAVIILGLGMASVAQRSKYIRRYAAGELPTEPISSPFSLALGQLLGVAGGIYLVLVMLVSFLGVAIPERVAILSVRFDPLAVSALILALVQPFLPGLRR
;
A
#
# COMPACT_ATOMS: atom_id res chain seq x y z
N MET A 1 24.90 -1.30 8.67
CA MET A 1 23.77 -0.90 9.54
C MET A 1 23.09 0.41 9.13
N LEU A 2 23.72 1.59 9.14
CA LEU A 2 23.02 2.85 8.75
C LEU A 2 22.83 2.96 7.22
N TRP A 3 23.84 2.56 6.45
CA TRP A 3 23.82 2.63 4.98
C TRP A 3 22.78 1.68 4.36
N GLU A 4 22.56 0.51 4.95
CA GLU A 4 21.52 -0.45 4.52
C GLU A 4 20.11 0.10 4.73
N LYS A 5 19.88 0.81 5.84
CA LYS A 5 18.60 1.49 6.12
C LYS A 5 18.35 2.62 5.13
N ILE A 6 19.39 3.38 4.78
CA ILE A 6 19.32 4.46 3.79
C ILE A 6 19.01 3.87 2.40
N LEU A 7 19.68 2.78 2.02
CA LEU A 7 19.43 2.10 0.75
C LEU A 7 18.00 1.53 0.67
N ALA A 8 17.54 0.86 1.73
CA ALA A 8 16.16 0.35 1.80
C ALA A 8 15.13 1.49 1.71
N ALA A 9 15.36 2.61 2.41
CA ALA A 9 14.48 3.78 2.36
C ALA A 9 14.43 4.41 0.96
N VAL A 10 15.58 4.53 0.29
CA VAL A 10 15.67 5.04 -1.09
C VAL A 10 14.97 4.12 -2.08
N ILE A 11 15.11 2.80 -1.92
CA ILE A 11 14.43 1.81 -2.76
C ILE A 11 12.90 1.88 -2.56
N ILE A 12 12.43 1.96 -1.31
CA ILE A 12 11.01 2.07 -0.99
C ILE A 12 10.44 3.39 -1.53
N LEU A 13 11.15 4.51 -1.36
CA LEU A 13 10.76 5.80 -1.91
C LEU A 13 10.74 5.78 -3.45
N GLY A 14 11.75 5.17 -4.07
CA GLY A 14 11.84 5.04 -5.53
C GLY A 14 10.71 4.19 -6.11
N LEU A 15 10.40 3.05 -5.49
CA LEU A 15 9.27 2.19 -5.87
C LEU A 15 7.93 2.90 -5.63
N GLY A 16 7.80 3.63 -4.52
CA GLY A 16 6.65 4.47 -4.23
C GLY A 16 6.43 5.52 -5.32
N MET A 17 7.47 6.28 -5.67
CA MET A 17 7.42 7.27 -6.75
C MET A 17 7.09 6.64 -8.11
N ALA A 18 7.66 5.48 -8.43
CA ALA A 18 7.40 4.77 -9.69
C ALA A 18 5.93 4.31 -9.80
N SER A 19 5.37 3.76 -8.72
CA SER A 19 3.97 3.33 -8.64
C SER A 19 3.00 4.50 -8.86
N VAL A 20 3.32 5.66 -8.28
CA VAL A 20 2.55 6.90 -8.42
C VAL A 20 2.63 7.46 -9.84
N ALA A 21 3.82 7.45 -10.44
CA ALA A 21 4.04 7.90 -11.81
C ALA A 21 3.28 7.02 -12.83
N GLN A 22 3.16 5.72 -12.57
CA GLN A 22 2.36 4.82 -13.42
C GLN A 22 0.86 5.08 -13.28
N ARG A 23 0.35 5.27 -12.06
CA ARG A 23 -1.08 5.59 -11.82
C ARG A 23 -1.46 6.96 -12.39
N SER A 24 -0.57 7.95 -12.34
CA SER A 24 -0.85 9.29 -12.90
C SER A 24 -0.94 9.30 -14.44
N LYS A 25 -0.12 8.51 -15.14
CA LYS A 25 -0.23 8.35 -16.60
C LYS A 25 -1.55 7.70 -17.02
N TYR A 26 -2.06 6.76 -16.22
CA TYR A 26 -3.33 6.11 -16.48
C TYR A 26 -4.50 7.09 -16.31
N ILE A 27 -4.54 7.84 -15.19
CA ILE A 27 -5.59 8.84 -14.93
C ILE A 27 -5.57 9.97 -15.96
N ARG A 28 -4.39 10.44 -16.38
CA ARG A 28 -4.27 11.47 -17.43
C ARG A 28 -4.77 11.00 -18.80
N ARG A 29 -4.73 9.70 -19.11
CA ARG A 29 -5.29 9.15 -20.36
C ARG A 29 -6.82 9.08 -20.34
N TYR A 30 -7.45 8.95 -19.17
CA TYR A 30 -8.91 9.00 -19.04
C TYR A 30 -9.45 10.44 -18.90
N ALA A 31 -8.69 11.35 -18.28
CA ALA A 31 -9.08 12.76 -18.11
C ALA A 31 -8.87 13.65 -19.36
N ALA A 32 -8.36 13.11 -20.47
CA ALA A 32 -8.19 13.86 -21.72
C ALA A 32 -9.51 14.15 -22.46
N GLY A 33 -10.64 13.58 -22.01
CA GLY A 33 -11.96 13.78 -22.61
C GLY A 33 -12.87 14.78 -21.89
N GLU A 34 -12.63 15.10 -20.61
CA GLU A 34 -13.55 15.92 -19.81
C GLU A 34 -12.76 16.91 -18.94
N LEU A 35 -12.99 18.21 -19.16
CA LEU A 35 -12.43 19.30 -18.37
C LEU A 35 -13.05 19.28 -16.96
N PRO A 36 -12.29 19.04 -15.88
CA PRO A 36 -12.89 18.92 -14.55
C PRO A 36 -13.08 20.28 -13.87
N THR A 37 -14.32 20.58 -13.48
CA THR A 37 -14.75 21.78 -12.74
C THR A 37 -14.59 21.62 -11.22
N GLU A 38 -14.42 20.39 -10.73
CA GLU A 38 -14.11 20.09 -9.33
C GLU A 38 -12.60 20.09 -9.05
N PRO A 39 -12.14 20.37 -7.80
CA PRO A 39 -10.76 20.18 -7.40
C PRO A 39 -10.36 18.72 -7.62
N ILE A 40 -9.61 18.48 -8.69
CA ILE A 40 -9.16 17.13 -9.04
C ILE A 40 -8.22 16.69 -7.93
N SER A 41 -8.66 15.76 -7.09
CA SER A 41 -7.79 15.07 -6.16
C SER A 41 -6.62 14.51 -6.95
N SER A 42 -5.39 14.88 -6.57
CA SER A 42 -4.22 14.55 -7.38
C SER A 42 -4.18 13.03 -7.63
N PRO A 43 -3.76 12.58 -8.82
CA PRO A 43 -3.64 11.14 -9.11
C PRO A 43 -2.86 10.35 -8.04
N PHE A 44 -1.95 11.03 -7.34
CA PHE A 44 -1.24 10.51 -6.17
C PHE A 44 -2.16 10.26 -4.97
N SER A 45 -3.01 11.23 -4.62
CA SER A 45 -3.96 11.09 -3.51
C SER A 45 -4.93 9.93 -3.73
N LEU A 46 -5.46 9.81 -4.95
CA LEU A 46 -6.33 8.69 -5.34
C LEU A 46 -5.61 7.34 -5.23
N ALA A 47 -4.35 7.28 -5.67
CA ALA A 47 -3.52 6.09 -5.55
C ALA A 47 -3.29 5.69 -4.08
N LEU A 48 -2.97 6.65 -3.21
CA LEU A 48 -2.82 6.39 -1.79
C LEU A 48 -4.13 5.91 -1.17
N GLY A 49 -5.25 6.56 -1.47
CA GLY A 49 -6.57 6.15 -1.00
C GLY A 49 -6.90 4.71 -1.38
N GLN A 50 -6.64 4.30 -2.63
CA GLN A 50 -6.82 2.92 -3.07
C GLN A 50 -5.91 1.93 -2.35
N LEU A 51 -4.62 2.26 -2.18
CA LEU A 51 -3.67 1.40 -1.49
C LEU A 51 -4.10 1.18 -0.03
N LEU A 52 -4.46 2.26 0.66
CA LEU A 52 -4.89 2.22 2.06
C LEU A 52 -6.24 1.51 2.22
N GLY A 53 -7.18 1.71 1.28
CA GLY A 53 -8.46 1.01 1.29
C GLY A 53 -8.30 -0.51 1.18
N VAL A 54 -7.46 -0.97 0.25
CA VAL A 54 -7.14 -2.40 0.11
C VAL A 54 -6.41 -2.92 1.35
N ALA A 55 -5.36 -2.23 1.80
CA ALA A 55 -4.59 -2.66 2.97
C ALA A 55 -5.47 -2.72 4.23
N GLY A 56 -6.36 -1.75 4.43
CA GLY A 56 -7.32 -1.72 5.53
C GLY A 56 -8.29 -2.90 5.49
N GLY A 57 -8.83 -3.22 4.31
CA GLY A 57 -9.70 -4.40 4.12
C GLY A 57 -8.98 -5.71 4.46
N ILE A 58 -7.77 -5.90 3.95
CA ILE A 58 -6.96 -7.10 4.26
C ILE A 58 -6.65 -7.17 5.76
N TYR A 59 -6.27 -6.07 6.38
CA TYR A 59 -5.97 -6.01 7.81
C TYR A 59 -7.18 -6.45 8.66
N LEU A 60 -8.37 -5.92 8.38
CA LEU A 60 -9.58 -6.28 9.12
C LEU A 60 -9.91 -7.77 9.00
N VAL A 61 -9.77 -8.35 7.81
CA VAL A 61 -9.97 -9.79 7.58
C VAL A 61 -8.92 -10.62 8.34
N LEU A 62 -7.66 -10.20 8.33
CA LEU A 62 -6.59 -10.88 9.08
C LEU A 62 -6.81 -10.81 10.59
N VAL A 63 -7.21 -9.66 11.13
CA VAL A 63 -7.57 -9.51 12.54
C VAL A 63 -8.71 -10.45 12.90
N MET A 64 -9.78 -10.46 12.09
CA MET A 64 -10.92 -11.35 12.31
C MET A 64 -10.51 -12.83 12.27
N LEU A 65 -9.66 -13.22 11.31
CA LEU A 65 -9.14 -14.58 11.18
C LEU A 65 -8.33 -15.00 12.40
N VAL A 66 -7.44 -14.15 12.87
CA VAL A 66 -6.59 -14.41 14.03
C VAL A 66 -7.43 -14.53 15.31
N SER A 67 -8.40 -13.63 15.49
CA SER A 67 -9.37 -13.69 16.58
C SER A 67 -10.19 -14.98 16.55
N PHE A 68 -10.66 -15.38 15.36
CA PHE A 68 -11.43 -16.62 15.18
C PHE A 68 -10.61 -17.87 15.48
N LEU A 69 -9.36 -17.93 15.01
CA LEU A 69 -8.47 -19.05 15.27
C LEU A 69 -7.93 -19.08 16.71
N GLY A 70 -8.09 -18.00 17.48
CA GLY A 70 -7.54 -17.87 18.82
C GLY A 70 -6.01 -17.84 18.85
N VAL A 71 -5.37 -17.41 17.75
CA VAL A 71 -3.92 -17.38 17.64
C VAL A 71 -3.37 -16.16 18.39
N ALA A 72 -2.49 -16.40 19.37
CA ALA A 72 -1.78 -15.33 20.05
C ALA A 72 -0.61 -14.84 19.18
N ILE A 73 -0.79 -13.68 18.54
CA ILE A 73 0.27 -12.99 17.79
C ILE A 73 0.80 -11.84 18.66
N PRO A 74 2.13 -11.60 18.69
CA PRO A 74 2.68 -10.44 19.38
C PRO A 74 2.09 -9.12 18.85
N GLU A 75 1.63 -8.25 19.75
CA GLU A 75 1.02 -6.95 19.39
C GLU A 75 1.95 -6.08 18.54
N ARG A 76 3.27 -6.17 18.79
CA ARG A 76 4.27 -5.42 18.04
C ARG A 76 5.50 -6.26 17.76
N VAL A 77 6.00 -6.16 16.54
CA VAL A 77 7.31 -6.67 16.12
C VAL A 77 8.25 -5.50 15.87
N ALA A 78 9.50 -5.65 16.33
CA ALA A 78 10.53 -4.66 16.08
C ALA A 78 11.21 -4.96 14.75
N ILE A 79 11.14 -4.02 13.81
CA ILE A 79 11.87 -4.05 12.55
C ILE A 79 12.75 -2.80 12.50
N LEU A 80 14.06 -2.98 12.37
CA LEU A 80 15.04 -1.87 12.27
C LEU A 80 14.94 -0.82 13.40
N SER A 81 14.55 -1.25 14.61
CA SER A 81 14.32 -0.43 15.82
C SER A 81 12.98 0.31 15.90
N VAL A 82 12.08 0.12 14.93
CA VAL A 82 10.72 0.64 14.96
C VAL A 82 9.73 -0.50 15.24
N ARG A 83 8.74 -0.26 16.10
CA ARG A 83 7.75 -1.26 16.49
C ARG A 83 6.51 -1.14 15.61
N PHE A 84 6.20 -2.21 14.88
CA PHE A 84 5.06 -2.29 13.97
C PHE A 84 4.08 -3.37 14.39
N ASP A 85 2.82 -3.19 14.04
CA ASP A 85 1.83 -4.26 14.08
C ASP A 85 2.12 -5.26 12.95
N PRO A 86 2.38 -6.55 13.27
CA PRO A 86 2.69 -7.57 12.26
C PRO A 86 1.59 -7.77 11.21
N LEU A 87 0.32 -7.68 11.63
CA LEU A 87 -0.85 -7.87 10.76
C LEU A 87 -0.98 -6.68 9.80
N ALA A 88 -0.77 -5.46 10.29
CA ALA A 88 -0.80 -4.26 9.46
C ALA A 88 0.33 -4.27 8.41
N VAL A 89 1.55 -4.68 8.80
CA VAL A 89 2.68 -4.81 7.88
C VAL A 89 2.38 -5.86 6.81
N SER A 90 1.84 -7.01 7.21
CA SER A 90 1.46 -8.08 6.29
C SER A 90 0.39 -7.61 5.29
N ALA A 91 -0.65 -6.94 5.77
CA ALA A 91 -1.72 -6.40 4.94
C ALA A 91 -1.22 -5.36 3.94
N LEU A 92 -0.31 -4.48 4.36
CA LEU A 92 0.31 -3.48 3.49
C LEU A 92 1.17 -4.13 2.40
N ILE A 93 1.98 -5.12 2.75
CA ILE A 93 2.79 -5.87 1.76
C ILE A 93 1.89 -6.55 0.74
N LEU A 94 0.82 -7.21 1.17
CA LEU A 94 -0.13 -7.86 0.27
C LEU A 94 -0.81 -6.84 -0.67
N ALA A 95 -1.23 -5.69 -0.15
CA ALA A 95 -1.82 -4.62 -0.93
C ALA A 95 -0.83 -4.01 -1.95
N LEU A 96 0.45 -3.91 -1.59
CA LEU A 96 1.51 -3.45 -2.49
C LEU A 96 1.82 -4.46 -3.60
N VAL A 97 1.76 -5.76 -3.31
CA VAL A 97 2.04 -6.83 -4.27
C VAL A 97 0.87 -7.08 -5.22
N GLN A 98 -0.38 -6.87 -4.76
CA GLN A 98 -1.61 -7.08 -5.54
C GLN A 98 -1.57 -6.54 -6.99
N PRO A 99 -1.16 -5.29 -7.29
CA PRO A 99 -1.17 -4.77 -8.66
C PRO A 99 -0.20 -5.49 -9.61
N PHE A 100 0.79 -6.23 -9.11
CA PHE A 100 1.76 -6.98 -9.91
C PHE A 100 1.33 -8.42 -10.19
N LEU A 101 0.20 -8.87 -9.63
CA LEU A 101 -0.36 -10.20 -9.85
C LEU A 101 -1.44 -10.12 -10.94
N PRO A 102 -1.13 -10.45 -12.21
CA PRO A 102 -2.05 -10.32 -13.35
C PRO A 102 -3.30 -11.21 -13.27
N GLY A 103 -3.41 -12.10 -12.26
CA GLY A 103 -4.54 -13.03 -12.08
C GLY A 103 -5.54 -12.69 -10.97
N LEU A 104 -5.25 -11.75 -10.06
CA LEU A 104 -6.11 -11.44 -8.89
C LEU A 104 -7.10 -10.30 -9.16
N ARG A 105 -7.44 -10.09 -10.44
CA ARG A 105 -8.18 -8.92 -10.94
C ARG A 105 -9.37 -9.29 -11.84
N ARG A 106 -9.83 -10.56 -11.76
CA ARG A 106 -11.11 -10.98 -12.36
C ARG A 106 -12.24 -10.75 -11.38
#